data_AF-A0A952CBX9-F1
#
_entry.id   AF-A0A952CBX9-F1
#
_cell.length_a   1.000
_cell.length_b   1.000
_cell.length_c   1.000
_cell.angle_alpha   90.00
_cell.angle_beta   90.00
_cell.angle_gamma   90.00
#
_symmetry.space_group_name_H-M   'P 1'
#
loop_
_entity.id
_entity.type
_entity.pdbx_description
1 polymer ?
#
loop_
_entity_poly.entity_id
_entity_poly.type
_entity_poly.pdbx_seq_one_letter_code
_entity_poly.pdbx_strand_id
1 'polypeptide(L)'
;LLDQNRDAFGYAKDGVPNKPVAAELTAAHPNITVRWYDTRGEQFHAKAVLVHRADRGLLLAGSANLTRRNLADLNLETNLVLDAPADFPALTAARDWFDSLWHSRIGPATLPYAAGADDSLLRRWKYRVQEATGLGTF
;
A
#
# COMPACT_ATOMS: atom_id res chain seq x y z
N LEU A 1 -3.57 1.20 3.98
CA LEU A 1 -4.17 -0.11 3.73
C LEU A 1 -3.24 -0.87 2.79
N LEU A 2 -2.81 -2.07 3.13
CA LEU A 2 -1.83 -2.83 2.36
C LEU A 2 -2.39 -4.20 1.98
N ASP A 3 -1.92 -4.74 0.86
CA ASP A 3 -2.08 -6.16 0.54
C ASP A 3 -1.06 -6.98 1.36
N GLN A 4 -1.42 -8.18 1.82
CA GLN A 4 -0.48 -9.03 2.58
C GLN A 4 0.62 -9.67 1.71
N ASN A 5 0.53 -9.50 0.39
CA ASN A 5 1.31 -10.15 -0.66
C ASN A 5 1.41 -11.66 -0.47
N ARG A 6 0.26 -12.30 -0.19
CA ARG A 6 0.14 -13.76 -0.02
C ARG A 6 -0.06 -14.50 -1.33
N ASP A 7 -0.60 -13.82 -2.32
CA ASP A 7 -0.92 -14.37 -3.62
C ASP A 7 -0.51 -13.36 -4.68
N ALA A 8 0.20 -13.80 -5.72
CA ALA A 8 0.41 -12.98 -6.91
C ALA A 8 0.50 -13.81 -8.19
N PHE A 9 -0.22 -13.36 -9.23
CA PHE A 9 -0.31 -14.03 -10.53
C PHE A 9 -0.69 -15.52 -10.45
N GLY A 10 -1.56 -15.88 -9.50
CA GLY A 10 -1.99 -17.26 -9.28
C GLY A 10 -1.01 -18.13 -8.48
N TYR A 11 0.06 -17.55 -7.93
CA TYR A 11 1.04 -18.24 -7.10
C TYR A 11 1.04 -17.74 -5.66
N ALA A 12 1.20 -18.66 -4.71
CA ALA A 12 1.45 -18.31 -3.32
C ALA A 12 2.79 -17.57 -3.18
N LYS A 13 2.78 -16.53 -2.36
CA LYS A 13 3.91 -15.65 -2.03
C LYS A 13 4.14 -15.65 -0.53
N ASP A 14 5.34 -15.23 -0.11
CA ASP A 14 5.77 -15.24 1.28
C ASP A 14 5.52 -13.91 2.03
N GLY A 15 4.79 -12.98 1.42
CA GLY A 15 4.48 -11.67 2.00
C GLY A 15 5.55 -10.59 1.79
N VAL A 16 6.67 -10.90 1.15
CA VAL A 16 7.73 -9.93 0.85
C VAL A 16 7.35 -9.08 -0.37
N PRO A 17 7.44 -7.73 -0.32
CA PRO A 17 8.03 -6.92 0.75
C PRO A 17 7.02 -6.39 1.77
N ASN A 18 5.71 -6.51 1.52
CA ASN A 18 4.69 -5.77 2.27
C ASN A 18 4.70 -6.08 3.77
N LYS A 19 4.85 -7.35 4.16
CA LYS A 19 4.88 -7.76 5.56
C LYS A 19 6.06 -7.20 6.36
N PRO A 20 7.32 -7.41 5.93
CA PRO A 20 8.45 -6.83 6.66
C PRO A 20 8.47 -5.30 6.61
N VAL A 21 8.05 -4.67 5.50
CA VAL A 21 7.94 -3.20 5.42
C VAL A 21 6.87 -2.67 6.38
N ALA A 22 5.73 -3.34 6.51
CA ALA A 22 4.70 -2.96 7.47
C ALA A 22 5.20 -3.05 8.91
N ALA A 23 5.97 -4.08 9.26
CA ALA A 23 6.59 -4.20 10.58
C ALA A 23 7.56 -3.06 10.87
N GLU A 24 8.36 -2.63 9.88
CA GLU A 24 9.24 -1.47 10.05
C GLU A 24 8.48 -0.15 10.17
N LEU A 25 7.42 0.04 9.38
CA LEU A 25 6.56 1.22 9.43
C LEU A 25 5.89 1.39 10.80
N THR A 26 5.27 0.32 11.33
CA THR A 26 4.57 0.39 12.63
C THR A 26 5.54 0.53 13.80
N ALA A 27 6.74 -0.04 13.70
CA ALA A 27 7.78 0.11 14.72
C ALA A 27 8.42 1.50 14.73
N ALA A 28 8.68 2.08 13.55
CA ALA A 28 9.34 3.38 13.42
C ALA A 28 8.39 4.57 13.61
N HIS A 29 7.10 4.40 13.29
CA HIS A 29 6.13 5.48 13.25
C HIS A 29 4.85 5.09 14.01
N PRO A 30 4.77 5.35 15.33
CA PRO A 30 3.62 4.95 16.15
C PRO A 30 2.30 5.65 15.77
N ASN A 31 2.38 6.73 14.99
CA ASN A 31 1.23 7.46 14.45
C ASN A 31 0.72 6.89 13.11
N ILE A 32 1.38 5.89 12.54
CA ILE A 32 0.93 5.22 11.32
C ILE A 32 0.14 3.96 11.68
N THR A 33 -1.15 3.97 11.36
CA THR A 33 -1.99 2.78 11.46
C THR A 33 -1.91 1.97 10.17
N VAL A 34 -1.47 0.71 10.28
CA VAL A 34 -1.50 -0.24 9.16
C VAL A 34 -2.68 -1.20 9.31
N ARG A 35 -3.35 -1.46 8.19
CA ARG A 35 -4.39 -2.49 8.04
C ARG A 35 -4.12 -3.29 6.79
N TRP A 36 -4.58 -4.54 6.80
CA TRP A 36 -4.50 -5.45 5.67
C TRP A 36 -5.82 -5.51 4.92
N TYR A 37 -5.80 -5.57 3.60
CA TYR A 37 -6.94 -6.03 2.83
C TYR A 37 -7.00 -7.56 2.87
N ASP A 38 -8.14 -8.15 3.23
CA ASP A 38 -8.33 -9.61 3.41
C ASP A 38 -8.49 -10.33 2.06
N THR A 39 -7.40 -10.40 1.29
CA THR A 39 -7.41 -11.13 0.01
C THR A 39 -7.56 -12.65 0.20
N ARG A 40 -8.28 -13.29 -0.72
CA ARG A 40 -8.60 -14.74 -0.72
C ARG A 40 -8.24 -15.40 -2.05
N GLY A 41 -7.00 -15.18 -2.49
CA GLY A 41 -6.46 -15.67 -3.76
C GLY A 41 -6.35 -14.58 -4.84
N GLU A 42 -6.99 -13.43 -4.63
CA GLU A 42 -6.80 -12.22 -5.43
C GLU A 42 -5.70 -11.30 -4.88
N GLN A 43 -5.42 -10.21 -5.61
CA GLN A 43 -4.55 -9.13 -5.17
C GLN A 43 -5.34 -7.83 -5.02
N PHE A 44 -5.13 -7.13 -3.90
CA PHE A 44 -5.51 -5.73 -3.77
C PHE A 44 -4.47 -4.85 -4.45
N HIS A 45 -4.76 -4.49 -5.71
CA HIS A 45 -3.75 -3.93 -6.61
C HIS A 45 -3.90 -2.41 -6.86
N ALA A 46 -4.71 -1.70 -6.07
CA ALA A 46 -4.83 -0.24 -6.16
C ALA A 46 -3.54 0.45 -5.67
N LYS A 47 -3.11 1.50 -6.37
CA LYS A 47 -2.02 2.38 -5.93
C LYS A 47 -2.52 3.82 -5.88
N ALA A 48 -2.66 4.33 -4.67
CA ALA A 48 -3.12 5.69 -4.44
C ALA A 48 -2.53 6.23 -3.14
N VAL A 49 -2.24 7.53 -3.14
CA VAL A 49 -1.91 8.32 -1.95
C VAL A 49 -2.89 9.49 -1.91
N LEU A 50 -3.65 9.58 -0.82
CA LEU A 50 -4.54 10.68 -0.54
C LEU A 50 -3.99 11.47 0.65
N VAL A 51 -3.76 12.76 0.47
CA VAL A 51 -3.39 13.70 1.53
C VAL A 51 -4.55 14.67 1.69
N HIS A 52 -5.12 14.72 2.89
CA HIS A 52 -6.21 15.63 3.23
C HIS A 52 -5.73 16.66 4.25
N ARG A 53 -5.92 17.95 3.91
CA ARG A 53 -5.69 19.10 4.78
C ARG A 53 -7.00 19.90 4.88
N ALA A 54 -7.01 20.91 5.75
CA ALA A 54 -8.23 21.68 6.04
C ALA A 54 -8.87 22.34 4.81
N ASP A 55 -8.06 22.88 3.90
CA ASP A 55 -8.48 23.66 2.73
C ASP A 55 -8.07 23.03 1.39
N ARG A 56 -7.13 22.08 1.42
CA ARG A 56 -6.52 21.45 0.25
C ARG A 56 -6.54 19.93 0.35
N GLY A 57 -6.64 19.26 -0.79
CA GLY A 57 -6.37 17.84 -0.89
C GLY A 57 -5.45 17.53 -2.07
N LEU A 58 -4.68 16.46 -1.92
CA LEU A 58 -3.83 15.92 -2.97
C LEU A 58 -4.14 14.44 -3.13
N LEU A 59 -4.43 14.04 -4.36
CA LEU A 59 -4.57 12.65 -4.76
C LEU A 59 -3.51 12.32 -5.81
N LEU A 60 -2.61 11.40 -5.48
CA LEU A 60 -1.76 10.71 -6.44
C LEU A 60 -2.35 9.33 -6.68
N ALA A 61 -2.67 8.97 -7.92
CA ALA A 61 -3.16 7.65 -8.27
C ALA A 61 -2.67 7.22 -9.65
N GLY A 62 -2.42 5.93 -9.84
CA GLY A 62 -1.91 5.43 -11.11
C GLY A 62 -1.36 4.01 -11.03
N SER A 63 -0.33 3.73 -11.82
CA SER A 63 0.29 2.41 -11.92
C SER A 63 1.44 2.18 -10.92
N ALA A 64 2.06 3.25 -10.39
CA ALA A 64 3.24 3.13 -9.55
C ALA A 64 2.92 2.58 -8.15
N ASN A 65 3.55 1.48 -7.74
CA ASN A 65 3.55 1.10 -6.32
C ASN A 65 4.43 2.06 -5.51
N LEU A 66 4.22 2.09 -4.20
CA LEU A 66 5.05 2.88 -3.28
C LEU A 66 6.37 2.16 -2.99
N THR A 67 7.20 2.08 -4.01
CA THR A 67 8.48 1.38 -3.98
C THR A 67 9.54 2.22 -4.66
N ARG A 68 10.81 2.01 -4.29
CA ARG A 68 11.92 2.72 -4.92
C ARG A 68 11.94 2.49 -6.44
N ARG A 69 11.63 1.29 -6.91
CA ARG A 69 11.67 0.97 -8.35
C ARG A 69 10.64 1.78 -9.14
N ASN A 70 9.39 1.83 -8.69
CA ASN A 70 8.35 2.55 -9.40
C ASN A 70 8.47 4.08 -9.23
N LEU A 71 9.02 4.56 -8.11
CA LEU A 71 9.13 5.99 -7.82
C LEU A 71 10.44 6.64 -8.32
N ALA A 72 11.50 5.88 -8.53
CA ALA A 72 12.81 6.38 -8.97
C ALA A 72 13.07 6.18 -10.48
N ASP A 73 12.01 6.20 -11.28
CA ASP A 73 12.09 6.15 -12.76
C ASP A 73 12.79 4.90 -13.32
N LEU A 74 12.72 3.78 -12.60
CA LEU A 74 13.25 2.49 -13.06
C LEU A 74 12.20 1.65 -13.81
N ASN A 75 10.94 2.09 -13.77
CA ASN A 75 9.81 1.52 -14.50
C ASN A 75 9.05 2.65 -15.22
N LEU A 76 8.47 2.31 -16.38
CA LEU A 76 7.54 3.21 -17.06
C LEU A 76 6.20 3.19 -16.33
N GLU A 77 5.91 4.24 -15.57
CA GLU A 77 4.68 4.41 -14.79
C GLU A 77 3.86 5.59 -15.29
N THR A 78 2.53 5.46 -15.25
CA THR A 78 1.60 6.56 -15.55
C THR A 78 0.81 6.88 -14.30
N ASN A 79 0.94 8.11 -13.80
CA ASN A 79 0.25 8.57 -12.61
C ASN A 79 -0.40 9.92 -12.86
N LEU A 80 -1.53 10.15 -12.18
CA LEU A 80 -2.22 11.42 -12.14
C LEU A 80 -2.08 12.04 -10.75
N VAL A 81 -1.78 13.34 -10.71
CA VAL A 81 -1.83 14.16 -9.50
C VAL A 81 -2.99 15.14 -9.62
N LEU A 82 -3.89 15.09 -8.67
CA LEU A 82 -4.94 16.09 -8.47
C LEU A 82 -4.63 16.87 -7.20
N ASP A 83 -4.29 18.14 -7.34
CA ASP A 83 -4.16 19.10 -6.25
C ASP A 83 -5.25 20.17 -6.40
N ALA A 84 -6.20 20.17 -5.46
CA ALA A 84 -7.41 20.97 -5.54
C ALA A 84 -7.93 21.34 -4.13
N PRO A 85 -8.94 22.23 -4.02
CA PRO A 85 -9.65 22.46 -2.76
C PRO A 85 -10.15 21.15 -2.13
N ALA A 86 -10.15 21.06 -0.81
CA ALA A 86 -10.44 19.82 -0.07
C ALA A 86 -11.84 19.22 -0.32
N ASP A 87 -12.79 20.04 -0.81
CA ASP A 87 -14.16 19.67 -1.16
C ASP A 87 -14.34 19.32 -2.64
N PHE A 88 -13.29 19.39 -3.46
CA PHE A 88 -13.35 19.05 -4.88
C PHE A 88 -13.95 17.64 -5.07
N PRO A 89 -14.93 17.45 -5.99
CA PRO A 89 -15.72 16.21 -6.04
C PRO A 89 -14.89 14.92 -6.14
N ALA A 90 -13.82 14.91 -6.93
CA ALA A 90 -12.97 13.72 -7.06
C ALA A 90 -12.15 13.42 -5.79
N LEU A 91 -11.75 14.44 -5.02
CA LEU A 91 -11.07 14.23 -3.73
C LEU A 91 -12.03 13.69 -2.69
N THR A 92 -13.26 14.21 -2.65
CA THR A 92 -14.33 13.69 -1.79
C THR A 92 -14.63 12.23 -2.13
N ALA A 93 -14.81 11.90 -3.42
CA ALA A 93 -15.05 10.53 -3.85
C ALA A 93 -13.89 9.57 -3.50
N ALA A 94 -12.64 10.01 -3.66
CA ALA A 94 -11.47 9.22 -3.28
C ALA A 94 -11.40 8.95 -1.78
N ARG A 95 -11.72 9.95 -0.95
CA ARG A 95 -11.83 9.81 0.51
C ARG A 95 -12.92 8.81 0.88
N ASP A 96 -14.13 8.99 0.34
CA ASP A 96 -15.28 8.14 0.66
C ASP A 96 -15.04 6.68 0.24
N TRP A 97 -14.39 6.48 -0.91
CA TRP A 97 -13.95 5.16 -1.37
C TRP A 97 -12.95 4.52 -0.40
N PHE A 98 -11.90 5.26 0.00
CA PHE A 98 -10.91 4.76 0.94
C PHE A 98 -11.52 4.45 2.31
N ASP A 99 -12.38 5.33 2.84
CA ASP A 99 -13.06 5.15 4.12
C ASP A 99 -13.99 3.93 4.08
N SER A 100 -14.66 3.70 2.94
CA SER A 100 -15.49 2.52 2.73
C SER A 100 -14.67 1.23 2.77
N LEU A 101 -13.49 1.19 2.14
CA LEU A 101 -12.56 0.06 2.27
C LEU A 101 -12.07 -0.08 3.71
N TRP A 102 -11.58 1.01 4.31
CA TRP A 102 -10.99 1.03 5.64
C TRP A 102 -11.95 0.49 6.72
N HIS A 103 -13.23 0.82 6.61
CA HIS A 103 -14.30 0.35 7.50
C HIS A 103 -15.00 -0.92 7.00
N SER A 104 -14.48 -1.58 5.95
CA SER A 104 -15.02 -2.84 5.40
C SER A 104 -16.49 -2.74 4.97
N ARG A 105 -16.89 -1.59 4.42
CA ARG A 105 -18.23 -1.34 3.87
C ARG A 105 -18.38 -1.82 2.43
N ILE A 106 -17.26 -2.02 1.73
CA ILE A 106 -17.20 -2.54 0.36
C ILE A 106 -16.06 -3.56 0.25
N GLY A 107 -16.24 -4.57 -0.61
CA GLY A 107 -15.25 -5.61 -0.85
C GLY A 107 -14.99 -6.54 0.35
N PRO A 108 -13.93 -7.36 0.30
CA PRO A 108 -13.40 -8.08 1.46
C PRO A 108 -13.13 -7.19 2.69
N ALA A 109 -13.06 -7.84 3.85
CA ALA A 109 -12.77 -7.16 5.09
C ALA A 109 -11.37 -6.53 5.09
N THR A 110 -11.17 -5.51 5.92
CA THR A 110 -9.84 -5.06 6.30
C THR A 110 -9.51 -5.54 7.70
N LEU A 111 -8.32 -6.09 7.86
CA LEU A 111 -7.88 -6.71 9.11
C LEU A 111 -6.92 -5.77 9.83
N PRO A 112 -6.88 -5.80 11.18
CA PRO A 112 -5.85 -5.10 11.94
C PRO A 112 -4.45 -5.63 11.58
N TYR A 113 -3.42 -4.80 11.75
CA TYR A 113 -2.02 -5.17 11.49
C TYR A 113 -1.64 -6.54 12.09
N ALA A 114 -2.07 -6.81 13.34
CA ALA A 114 -1.77 -8.05 14.06
C ALA A 114 -2.17 -9.34 13.31
N ALA A 115 -3.18 -9.30 12.44
CA ALA A 115 -3.64 -10.47 11.69
C ALA A 115 -2.64 -10.96 10.62
N GLY A 116 -1.71 -10.09 10.21
CA GLY A 116 -0.70 -10.38 9.20
C GLY A 116 0.70 -9.92 9.60
N ALA A 117 0.93 -9.69 10.90
CA ALA A 117 2.20 -9.23 11.44
C ALA A 117 3.33 -10.22 11.10
N ASP A 118 4.54 -9.68 10.98
CA ASP A 118 5.70 -10.45 10.55
C ASP A 118 6.98 -9.96 11.23
N ASP A 119 7.44 -10.76 12.19
CA ASP A 119 8.69 -10.51 12.92
C ASP A 119 9.88 -11.28 12.33
N SER A 120 9.74 -11.85 11.12
CA SER A 120 10.79 -12.66 10.51
C SER A 120 11.98 -11.81 10.07
N LEU A 121 13.09 -11.94 10.81
CA LEU A 121 14.38 -11.36 10.44
C LEU A 121 14.87 -11.87 9.07
N LEU A 122 14.58 -13.12 8.71
CA LEU A 122 14.96 -13.67 7.41
C LEU A 122 14.25 -12.95 6.27
N ARG A 123 12.93 -12.76 6.36
CA ARG A 123 12.17 -12.00 5.35
C ARG A 123 12.60 -10.54 5.30
N ARG A 124 12.92 -9.96 6.47
CA ARG A 124 13.51 -8.62 6.58
C ARG A 124 14.82 -8.51 5.79
N TRP A 125 15.77 -9.41 6.01
CA TRP A 125 17.05 -9.42 5.28
C TRP A 125 16.85 -9.69 3.79
N LYS A 126 16.00 -10.66 3.44
CA LYS A 126 15.69 -10.98 2.04
C LYS A 126 15.23 -9.74 1.26
N TYR A 127 14.23 -9.01 1.77
CA TYR A 127 13.73 -7.86 1.03
C TYR A 127 14.77 -6.72 0.97
N ARG A 128 15.54 -6.49 2.04
CA ARG A 128 16.61 -5.49 2.04
C ARG A 128 17.70 -5.79 1.01
N VAL A 129 18.10 -7.05 0.87
CA VAL A 129 19.06 -7.47 -0.17
C VAL A 129 18.46 -7.29 -1.57
N GLN A 130 17.20 -7.67 -1.78
CA GLN A 130 16.51 -7.47 -3.06
C GLN A 130 16.40 -5.98 -3.42
N GLU A 131 16.09 -5.12 -2.44
CA GLU A 131 16.01 -3.68 -2.60
C GLU A 131 17.37 -3.06 -2.92
N ALA A 132 18.42 -3.45 -2.20
CA ALA A 132 19.77 -2.90 -2.38
C ALA A 132 20.41 -3.31 -3.71
N THR A 133 20.16 -4.54 -4.16
CA THR A 133 20.74 -5.08 -5.40
C THR A 133 19.89 -4.81 -6.65
N GLY A 134 18.61 -4.44 -6.49
CA GLY A 134 17.67 -4.28 -7.61
C GLY A 134 17.14 -5.60 -8.18
N LEU A 135 17.43 -6.74 -7.52
CA LEU A 135 16.86 -8.05 -7.85
C LEU A 135 15.37 -8.16 -7.49
N GLY A 136 14.86 -7.22 -6.68
CA GLY A 136 13.43 -7.11 -6.41
C GLY A 136 12.64 -6.65 -7.64
N THR A 137 11.46 -7.23 -7.83
CA THR A 137 10.46 -6.77 -8.80
C THR A 137 9.52 -5.71 -8.22
N PHE A 138 9.78 -5.28 -6.98
CA PHE A 138 9.13 -4.17 -6.31
C PHE A 138 10.08 -2.99 -6.26
#